data_AF-A0A7K3L1B9-F1
#
_entry.id   AF-A0A7K3L1B9-F1
#
_cell.length_a   1.000
_cell.length_b   1.000
_cell.length_c   1.000
_cell.angle_alpha   90.00
_cell.angle_beta   90.00
_cell.angle_gamma   90.00
#
_symmetry.space_group_name_H-M   'P 1'
#
loop_
_entity.id
_entity.type
_entity.pdbx_description
1 polymer ?
#
loop_
_entity_poly.entity_id
_entity_poly.type
_entity_poly.pdbx_seq_one_letter_code
_entity_poly.pdbx_strand_id
1 'polypeptide(L)'
;MPHLVTSHQGQPHVLAINDARRNAATYGGGKYVLPLRDQFAASVPNSNTIRIQGGDAMVCGRHWAIDGAYEDYTLDNGTPGYNRIDIVVARIETAPAEKVEIIVRKGEETAGEPVAPSHIDGDLLAGDSAAEQPLYEVRIEGLTPHEPVPLFEVAPGPYVGHVHDASDIDGGVIPVGRGGTGVKSLTGSTGLIHSLFDTSLPDAGYIPVFTEQWGDGGYMNKQTLRKALGLGDTLGALPIANGGTGVTSNAAIALKSYPVNAVYFSRAAANPASLFGGTWVEITDTKLFLGIYMYRRTA
;
A
#
# COMPACT_ATOMS: atom_id res chain seq x y z
N MET A 1 42.68 20.91 -10.25
CA MET A 1 43.20 19.62 -9.73
C MET A 1 42.19 19.09 -8.71
N PRO A 2 41.82 17.80 -8.77
CA PRO A 2 40.97 17.19 -7.75
C PRO A 2 41.69 17.15 -6.40
N HIS A 3 40.96 17.34 -5.29
CA HIS A 3 41.47 17.21 -3.93
C HIS A 3 40.37 16.67 -3.01
N LEU A 4 40.77 16.12 -1.85
CA LEU A 4 39.83 15.72 -0.82
C LEU A 4 39.51 16.92 0.08
N VAL A 5 38.25 17.34 0.06
CA VAL A 5 37.75 18.46 0.88
C VAL A 5 37.82 18.16 2.37
N THR A 6 37.65 16.88 2.75
CA THR A 6 37.55 16.43 4.15
C THR A 6 38.81 15.76 4.68
N SER A 7 39.88 15.65 3.87
CA SER A 7 41.14 15.08 4.35
C SER A 7 41.88 16.08 5.23
N HIS A 8 42.41 15.64 6.36
CA HIS A 8 43.22 16.49 7.24
C HIS A 8 44.41 17.13 6.48
N GLN A 9 44.46 18.46 6.41
CA GLN A 9 45.56 19.22 5.76
C GLN A 9 46.52 19.90 6.74
N GLY A 10 46.41 19.64 8.05
CA GLY A 10 47.25 20.28 9.08
C GLY A 10 46.94 21.74 9.34
N GLN A 11 45.96 22.31 8.64
CA GLN A 11 45.42 23.67 8.80
C GLN A 11 43.90 23.67 8.52
N PRO A 12 43.16 24.71 8.98
CA PRO A 12 41.78 24.93 8.56
C PRO A 12 41.70 25.07 7.04
N HIS A 13 40.96 24.18 6.38
CA HIS A 13 40.87 24.10 4.92
C HIS A 13 39.44 23.85 4.41
N VAL A 14 38.52 23.46 5.29
CA VAL A 14 37.10 23.35 4.95
C VAL A 14 36.52 24.75 4.93
N LEU A 15 36.25 25.26 3.73
CA LEU A 15 35.67 26.58 3.51
C LEU A 15 34.14 26.52 3.60
N ALA A 16 33.49 27.65 3.88
CA ALA A 16 32.03 27.75 3.91
C ALA A 16 31.37 27.29 2.59
N ILE A 17 31.99 27.58 1.44
CA ILE A 17 31.52 27.08 0.14
C ILE A 17 31.53 25.54 0.03
N ASN A 18 32.43 24.87 0.74
CA ASN A 18 32.47 23.41 0.75
C ASN A 18 31.28 22.83 1.52
N ASP A 19 30.90 23.48 2.62
CA ASP A 19 29.71 23.11 3.39
C ASP A 19 28.43 23.44 2.61
N ALA A 20 28.36 24.63 2.01
CA ALA A 20 27.23 25.06 1.20
C ALA A 20 26.95 24.10 0.04
N ARG A 21 28.00 23.64 -0.66
CA ARG A 21 27.88 22.62 -1.72
C ARG A 21 27.36 21.28 -1.18
N ARG A 22 27.81 20.85 -0.01
CA ARG A 22 27.32 19.63 0.64
C ARG A 22 25.84 19.75 1.02
N ASN A 23 25.45 20.87 1.61
CA ASN A 23 24.07 21.14 1.99
C ASN A 23 23.18 21.21 0.74
N ALA A 24 23.59 21.92 -0.30
CA ALA A 24 22.86 22.02 -1.55
C ALA A 24 22.68 20.66 -2.24
N ALA A 25 23.71 19.79 -2.20
CA ALA A 25 23.61 18.43 -2.74
C ALA A 25 22.67 17.53 -1.92
N THR A 26 22.47 17.82 -0.62
CA THR A 26 21.67 17.00 0.29
C THR A 26 20.22 17.47 0.38
N TYR A 27 20.02 18.79 0.43
CA TYR A 27 18.75 19.45 0.74
C TYR A 27 18.21 20.33 -0.39
N GLY A 28 18.96 20.50 -1.48
CA GLY A 28 18.64 21.40 -2.59
C GLY A 28 19.35 22.75 -2.48
N GLY A 29 19.68 23.34 -3.64
CA GLY A 29 20.39 24.63 -3.73
C GLY A 29 19.49 25.87 -3.67
N GLY A 30 18.22 25.71 -3.31
CA GLY A 30 17.24 26.80 -3.30
C GLY A 30 17.37 27.76 -2.11
N LYS A 31 16.32 28.56 -1.92
CA LYS A 31 16.15 29.50 -0.81
C LYS A 31 14.88 29.14 -0.06
N TYR A 32 14.97 28.81 1.22
CA TYR A 32 13.82 28.32 1.99
C TYR A 32 14.02 28.49 3.49
N VAL A 33 12.93 28.62 4.22
CA VAL A 33 12.92 28.59 5.68
C VAL A 33 12.91 27.14 6.15
N LEU A 34 13.72 26.82 7.15
CA LEU A 34 13.71 25.49 7.75
C LEU A 34 12.50 25.36 8.69
N PRO A 35 11.84 24.19 8.74
CA PRO A 35 10.67 23.94 9.60
C PRO A 35 11.10 23.74 11.07
N LEU A 36 11.84 24.69 11.61
CA LEU A 36 12.39 24.73 12.96
C LEU A 36 12.03 26.06 13.62
N ARG A 37 11.80 26.03 14.94
CA ARG A 37 11.49 27.21 15.77
C ARG A 37 10.28 27.98 15.23
N ASP A 38 10.28 29.30 15.38
CA ASP A 38 9.14 30.16 15.00
C ASP A 38 9.13 30.52 13.51
N GLN A 39 10.04 29.95 12.70
CA GLN A 39 10.05 30.07 11.23
C GLN A 39 10.02 31.53 10.75
N PHE A 40 10.71 32.42 11.47
CA PHE A 40 10.73 33.86 11.22
C PHE A 40 9.35 34.52 11.22
N ALA A 41 8.38 33.98 11.97
CA ALA A 41 7.05 34.59 12.09
C ALA A 41 7.17 36.11 12.31
N ALA A 42 6.46 36.90 11.50
CA ALA A 42 6.52 38.35 11.57
C ALA A 42 5.27 38.97 12.18
N SER A 43 5.43 40.11 12.83
CA SER A 43 4.32 40.95 13.27
C SER A 43 4.70 42.43 13.24
N VAL A 44 3.70 43.31 13.22
CA VAL A 44 3.90 44.75 13.21
C VAL A 44 3.36 45.33 14.53
N PRO A 45 4.18 45.38 15.60
CA PRO A 45 3.71 45.79 16.92
C PRO A 45 3.27 47.27 16.99
N ASN A 46 3.73 48.11 16.06
CA ASN A 46 3.38 49.52 15.97
C ASN A 46 3.65 50.06 14.55
N SER A 47 3.37 51.34 14.27
CA SER A 47 3.45 51.90 12.92
C SER A 47 4.86 52.01 12.32
N ASN A 48 5.92 51.81 13.13
CA ASN A 48 7.30 52.06 12.71
C ASN A 48 8.26 50.87 12.98
N THR A 49 7.71 49.71 13.32
CA THR A 49 8.49 48.53 13.68
C THR A 49 7.87 47.29 13.06
N ILE A 50 8.69 46.49 12.38
CA ILE A 50 8.37 45.09 12.08
C ILE A 50 9.24 44.21 12.98
N ARG A 51 8.60 43.25 13.65
CA ARG A 51 9.25 42.24 14.49
C ARG A 51 9.32 40.93 13.73
N ILE A 52 10.49 40.29 13.73
CA ILE A 52 10.71 38.97 13.15
C ILE A 52 11.16 38.05 14.27
N GLN A 53 10.43 36.95 14.50
CA GLN A 53 10.80 35.96 15.52
C GLN A 53 12.04 35.16 15.10
N GLY A 54 12.60 34.41 16.05
CA GLY A 54 13.69 33.48 15.80
C GLY A 54 13.35 32.42 14.74
N GLY A 55 14.35 32.01 13.97
CA GLY A 55 14.16 31.05 12.90
C GLY A 55 15.48 30.66 12.25
N ASP A 56 15.41 29.67 11.36
CA ASP A 56 16.53 29.13 10.62
C ASP A 56 16.16 29.02 9.14
N ALA A 57 17.07 29.38 8.23
CA ALA A 57 16.84 29.33 6.80
C ALA A 57 18.10 28.91 6.03
N MET A 58 17.88 28.47 4.78
CA MET A 58 18.92 28.10 3.85
C MET A 58 18.86 28.99 2.61
N VAL A 59 20.01 29.52 2.18
CA VAL A 59 20.16 30.29 0.93
C VAL A 59 21.33 29.73 0.16
N CYS A 60 21.07 29.08 -0.98
CA CYS A 60 22.12 28.50 -1.83
C CYS A 60 23.07 27.58 -1.03
N GLY A 61 22.50 26.76 -0.12
CA GLY A 61 23.23 25.85 0.77
C GLY A 61 23.87 26.50 2.01
N ARG A 62 23.80 27.83 2.18
CA ARG A 62 24.27 28.51 3.39
C ARG A 62 23.15 28.64 4.42
N HIS A 63 23.40 28.15 5.61
CA HIS A 63 22.48 28.26 6.75
C HIS A 63 22.68 29.59 7.46
N TRP A 64 21.58 30.26 7.77
CA TRP A 64 21.56 31.46 8.61
C TRP A 64 20.38 31.40 9.57
N ALA A 65 20.47 32.13 10.69
CA ALA A 65 19.46 32.10 11.73
C ALA A 65 19.36 33.46 12.46
N ILE A 66 18.20 33.69 13.08
CA ILE A 66 18.07 34.65 14.19
C ILE A 66 18.09 33.81 15.47
N ASP A 67 19.17 33.88 16.24
CA ASP A 67 19.32 33.08 17.47
C ASP A 67 18.47 33.60 18.63
N GLY A 68 18.20 34.90 18.67
CA GLY A 68 17.32 35.52 19.66
C GLY A 68 15.87 35.06 19.55
N ALA A 69 15.05 35.45 20.53
CA ALA A 69 13.61 35.23 20.46
C ALA A 69 12.98 36.03 19.30
N TYR A 70 13.45 37.26 19.09
CA TYR A 70 13.07 38.11 17.97
C TYR A 70 14.11 39.21 17.72
N GLU A 71 14.03 39.81 16.55
CA GLU A 71 14.67 41.09 16.21
C GLU A 71 13.63 42.08 15.69
N ASP A 72 13.83 43.36 16.01
CA ASP A 72 12.96 44.46 15.56
C ASP A 72 13.70 45.27 14.49
N TYR A 73 13.02 45.50 13.36
CA TYR A 73 13.53 46.31 12.26
C TYR A 73 12.66 47.54 12.06
N THR A 74 13.31 48.66 11.72
CA THR A 74 12.61 49.92 11.50
C THR A 74 11.79 49.86 10.22
N LEU A 75 10.51 50.19 10.36
CA LEU A 75 9.61 50.47 9.26
C LEU A 75 9.42 51.99 9.22
N ASP A 76 9.58 52.62 8.06
CA ASP A 76 9.28 54.04 7.95
C ASP A 76 7.78 54.27 8.16
N ASN A 77 7.41 55.38 8.78
CA ASN A 77 5.98 55.72 8.88
C ASN A 77 5.39 55.92 7.48
N GLY A 78 4.11 55.58 7.34
CA GLY A 78 3.33 55.88 6.15
C GLY A 78 3.10 57.39 5.97
N THR A 79 2.65 57.78 4.77
CA THR A 79 2.30 59.17 4.43
C THR A 79 0.80 59.25 4.16
N PRO A 80 0.04 60.18 4.79
CA PRO A 80 -1.39 60.33 4.52
C PRO A 80 -1.69 60.54 3.03
N GLY A 81 -2.63 59.75 2.49
CA GLY A 81 -3.02 59.82 1.07
C GLY A 81 -2.13 59.03 0.11
N TYR A 82 -1.11 58.32 0.60
CA TYR A 82 -0.26 57.44 -0.20
C TYR A 82 -0.26 56.01 0.35
N ASN A 83 -0.09 55.07 -0.56
CA ASN A 83 0.09 53.65 -0.29
C ASN A 83 1.48 53.23 -0.78
N ARG A 84 2.07 52.23 -0.12
CA ARG A 84 3.31 51.58 -0.58
C ARG A 84 3.38 50.14 -0.08
N ILE A 85 4.24 49.34 -0.70
CA ILE A 85 4.61 48.01 -0.20
C ILE A 85 6.09 48.04 0.12
N ASP A 86 6.43 47.79 1.37
CA ASP A 86 7.81 47.61 1.80
C ASP A 86 8.13 46.11 1.77
N ILE A 87 9.35 45.73 1.38
CA ILE A 87 9.79 44.32 1.36
C ILE A 87 10.90 44.10 2.38
N VAL A 88 10.78 43.01 3.13
CA VAL A 88 11.78 42.56 4.09
C VAL A 88 12.55 41.41 3.47
N VAL A 89 13.87 41.57 3.36
CA VAL A 89 14.76 40.57 2.76
C VAL A 89 15.91 40.26 3.70
N ALA A 90 16.31 38.99 3.77
CA ALA A 90 17.60 38.62 4.33
C ALA A 90 18.63 38.64 3.20
N ARG A 91 19.62 39.53 3.28
CA ARG A 91 20.71 39.66 2.31
C ARG A 91 21.93 38.92 2.80
N ILE A 92 22.38 37.95 2.01
CA ILE A 92 23.61 37.20 2.25
C ILE A 92 24.65 37.73 1.28
N GLU A 93 25.79 38.18 1.80
CA GLU A 93 26.95 38.60 1.01
C GLU A 93 28.12 37.68 1.32
N THR A 94 28.93 37.34 0.30
CA THR A 94 30.12 36.49 0.45
C THR A 94 31.44 37.24 0.28
N ALA A 95 31.38 38.50 -0.14
CA ALA A 95 32.53 39.38 -0.34
C ALA A 95 32.22 40.80 0.16
N PRO A 96 33.18 41.50 0.80
CA PRO A 96 34.54 41.05 1.13
C PRO A 96 34.60 40.05 2.30
N ALA A 97 33.49 39.84 3.01
CA ALA A 97 33.34 38.86 4.06
C ALA A 97 31.95 38.21 3.98
N GLU A 98 31.81 36.98 4.48
CA GLU A 98 30.50 36.35 4.61
C GLU A 98 29.71 37.04 5.72
N LYS A 99 28.53 37.57 5.39
CA LYS A 99 27.59 38.16 6.36
C LYS A 99 26.14 37.98 5.91
N VAL A 100 25.24 38.02 6.88
CA VAL A 100 23.80 38.10 6.68
C VAL A 100 23.26 39.36 7.36
N GLU A 101 22.37 40.07 6.69
CA GLU A 101 21.73 41.27 7.20
C GLU A 101 20.28 41.32 6.73
N ILE A 102 19.34 41.55 7.63
CA ILE A 102 17.94 41.78 7.27
C ILE A 102 17.74 43.25 6.94
N ILE A 103 17.16 43.50 5.78
CA ILE A 103 16.97 44.84 5.22
C ILE A 103 15.47 45.03 4.97
N VAL A 104 14.92 46.12 5.49
CA VAL A 104 13.60 46.61 5.14
C VAL A 104 13.78 47.61 3.99
N ARG A 105 13.37 47.22 2.77
CA ARG A 105 13.46 48.06 1.58
C ARG A 105 12.12 48.75 1.36
N LYS A 106 12.14 50.08 1.48
CA LYS A 106 10.97 50.94 1.28
C LYS A 106 10.47 50.91 -0.16
N GLY A 107 9.16 50.79 -0.32
CA GLY A 107 8.45 50.92 -1.60
C GLY A 107 8.29 52.35 -2.10
N GLU A 108 7.93 52.47 -3.37
CA GLU A 108 7.53 53.76 -3.94
C GLU A 108 6.14 54.15 -3.41
N GLU A 109 5.99 55.41 -2.98
CA GLU A 109 4.72 55.96 -2.52
C GLU A 109 3.83 56.33 -3.71
N THR A 110 2.60 55.80 -3.73
CA THR A 110 1.64 56.06 -4.81
C THR A 110 0.24 56.33 -4.25
N ALA A 111 -0.55 57.17 -4.93
CA ALA A 111 -1.96 57.37 -4.59
C ALA A 111 -2.86 56.21 -5.09
N GLY A 112 -2.30 55.30 -5.90
CA GLY A 112 -3.00 54.15 -6.48
C GLY A 112 -2.61 52.82 -5.85
N GLU A 113 -2.56 51.78 -6.68
CA GLU A 113 -2.14 50.44 -6.25
C GLU A 113 -0.61 50.38 -6.14
N PRO A 114 -0.06 50.06 -4.96
CA PRO A 114 1.37 49.99 -4.74
C PRO A 114 2.00 48.72 -5.34
N VAL A 115 3.29 48.79 -5.64
CA VAL A 115 4.09 47.67 -6.16
C VAL A 115 5.28 47.43 -5.24
N ALA A 116 5.56 46.16 -4.95
CA ALA A 116 6.70 45.77 -4.12
C ALA A 116 8.04 46.05 -4.84
N PRO A 117 9.08 46.52 -4.13
CA PRO A 117 10.42 46.62 -4.67
C PRO A 117 10.98 45.28 -5.13
N SER A 118 11.79 45.30 -6.19
CA SER A 118 12.57 44.13 -6.60
C SER A 118 13.63 43.76 -5.56
N HIS A 119 14.07 42.49 -5.57
CA HIS A 119 15.16 41.97 -4.74
C HIS A 119 16.21 41.25 -5.59
N ILE A 120 17.38 41.00 -4.99
CA ILE A 120 18.50 40.34 -5.67
C ILE A 120 18.28 38.83 -5.67
N ASP A 121 17.80 38.28 -6.79
CA ASP A 121 17.71 36.84 -6.98
C ASP A 121 19.05 36.23 -7.46
N GLY A 122 20.07 36.31 -6.60
CA GLY A 122 21.41 35.78 -6.88
C GLY A 122 21.57 34.29 -6.54
N ASP A 123 22.60 33.66 -7.14
CA ASP A 123 23.04 32.28 -6.88
C ASP A 123 24.49 32.23 -6.37
N LEU A 124 24.63 32.07 -5.04
CA LEU A 124 25.93 32.00 -4.36
C LEU A 124 26.70 30.69 -4.64
N LEU A 125 26.07 29.68 -5.25
CA LEU A 125 26.74 28.44 -5.69
C LEU A 125 27.35 28.61 -7.09
N ALA A 126 26.71 29.43 -7.94
CA ALA A 126 27.22 29.81 -9.26
C ALA A 126 28.33 30.87 -9.21
N GLY A 127 28.54 31.51 -8.06
CA GLY A 127 29.64 32.44 -7.81
C GLY A 127 29.22 33.89 -7.63
N ASP A 128 27.92 34.18 -7.50
CA ASP A 128 27.47 35.52 -7.15
C ASP A 128 27.96 35.92 -5.76
N SER A 129 28.25 37.21 -5.59
CA SER A 129 28.74 37.75 -4.31
C SER A 129 27.61 38.09 -3.33
N ALA A 130 26.35 38.12 -3.80
CA ALA A 130 25.19 38.44 -2.99
C ALA A 130 23.93 37.70 -3.47
N ALA A 131 23.09 37.31 -2.54
CA ALA A 131 21.75 36.78 -2.79
C ALA A 131 20.80 37.27 -1.69
N GLU A 132 19.57 37.60 -2.06
CA GLU A 132 18.51 37.97 -1.13
C GLU A 132 17.47 36.84 -1.05
N GLN A 133 17.05 36.53 0.17
CA GLN A 133 15.89 35.71 0.48
C GLN A 133 14.76 36.64 0.91
N PRO A 134 13.69 36.78 0.10
CA PRO A 134 12.51 37.53 0.51
C PRO A 134 11.83 36.85 1.70
N LEU A 135 11.49 37.64 2.71
CA LEU A 135 10.79 37.17 3.90
C LEU A 135 9.33 37.60 3.89
N TYR A 136 9.08 38.91 3.84
CA TYR A 136 7.74 39.47 3.95
C TYR A 136 7.52 40.68 3.07
N GLU A 137 6.30 40.85 2.58
CA GLU A 137 5.75 42.11 2.10
C GLU A 137 4.90 42.76 3.19
N VAL A 138 5.08 44.06 3.40
CA VAL A 138 4.26 44.86 4.32
C VAL A 138 3.60 45.97 3.52
N ARG A 139 2.28 45.84 3.31
CA ARG A 139 1.47 46.90 2.70
C ARG A 139 1.22 48.00 3.73
N ILE A 140 1.39 49.24 3.34
CA ILE A 140 1.12 50.43 4.15
C ILE A 140 0.13 51.30 3.40
N GLU A 141 -1.02 51.56 4.00
CA GLU A 141 -2.06 52.43 3.44
C GLU A 141 -2.24 53.66 4.34
N GLY A 142 -1.93 54.84 3.80
CA GLY A 142 -1.89 56.07 4.59
C GLY A 142 -0.87 56.00 5.71
N LEU A 143 -1.33 55.86 6.95
CA LEU A 143 -0.49 55.75 8.15
C LEU A 143 -0.44 54.33 8.75
N THR A 144 -1.20 53.40 8.17
CA THR A 144 -1.45 52.10 8.78
C THR A 144 -0.69 51.01 8.04
N PRO A 145 0.32 50.37 8.67
CA PRO A 145 0.87 49.13 8.15
C PRO A 145 -0.10 47.97 8.40
N HIS A 146 -0.18 47.07 7.43
CA HIS A 146 -0.99 45.86 7.48
C HIS A 146 -0.18 44.65 7.90
N GLU A 147 -0.86 43.52 8.09
CA GLU A 147 -0.23 42.25 8.45
C GLU A 147 0.82 41.84 7.39
N PRO A 148 2.03 41.42 7.80
CA PRO A 148 3.06 40.95 6.87
C PRO A 148 2.61 39.72 6.07
N VAL A 149 2.78 39.75 4.76
CA VAL A 149 2.50 38.64 3.86
C VAL A 149 3.80 37.87 3.59
N PRO A 150 3.90 36.56 3.90
CA PRO A 150 5.13 35.80 3.70
C PRO A 150 5.45 35.59 2.22
N LEU A 151 6.73 35.69 1.87
CA LEU A 151 7.26 35.50 0.50
C LEU A 151 8.17 34.29 0.35
N PHE A 152 8.42 33.57 1.45
CA PHE A 152 9.26 32.39 1.46
C PHE A 152 8.45 31.11 1.45
N GLU A 153 9.08 30.04 0.96
CA GLU A 153 8.61 28.68 1.18
C GLU A 153 9.30 28.09 2.41
N VAL A 154 8.54 27.31 3.18
CA VAL A 154 9.10 26.47 4.25
C VAL A 154 9.50 25.15 3.61
N ALA A 155 10.75 24.72 3.83
CA ALA A 155 11.21 23.43 3.37
C ALA A 155 10.29 22.33 3.87
N PRO A 156 10.06 21.28 3.06
CA PRO A 156 9.33 20.12 3.54
C PRO A 156 10.01 19.62 4.82
N GLY A 157 9.18 19.22 5.79
CA GLY A 157 9.63 18.65 7.06
C GLY A 157 10.74 17.61 6.88
N PRO A 158 11.46 17.25 7.97
CA PRO A 158 12.56 16.28 7.90
C PRO A 158 12.16 15.08 7.04
N TYR A 159 13.01 14.70 6.08
CA TYR A 159 12.72 13.70 5.05
C TYR A 159 11.88 12.52 5.60
N VAL A 160 10.56 12.55 5.39
CA VAL A 160 9.64 11.49 5.85
C VAL A 160 9.59 10.40 4.79
N GLY A 161 10.76 9.87 4.41
CA GLY A 161 10.86 8.99 3.23
C GLY A 161 10.22 9.60 1.97
N HIS A 162 9.87 8.75 1.01
CA HIS A 162 8.89 9.12 -0.01
C HIS A 162 7.50 8.91 0.60
N VAL A 163 6.62 9.89 0.41
CA VAL A 163 5.21 9.79 0.79
C VAL A 163 4.43 9.17 -0.35
N HIS A 164 3.44 8.36 0.01
CA HIS A 164 2.42 7.83 -0.89
C HIS A 164 1.13 8.57 -0.57
N ASP A 165 0.41 9.02 -1.60
CA ASP A 165 -0.91 9.61 -1.37
C ASP A 165 -1.85 8.58 -0.76
N ALA A 166 -2.88 9.01 -0.03
CA ALA A 166 -3.89 8.09 0.48
C ALA A 166 -4.49 7.21 -0.65
N SER A 167 -4.59 7.76 -1.86
CA SER A 167 -5.01 7.02 -3.06
C SER A 167 -4.06 5.90 -3.50
N ASP A 168 -2.76 6.01 -3.22
CA ASP A 168 -1.77 4.97 -3.51
C ASP A 168 -1.93 3.78 -2.54
N ILE A 169 -2.43 4.04 -1.34
CA ILE A 169 -2.70 3.04 -0.29
C ILE A 169 -4.11 2.44 -0.46
N ASP A 170 -5.11 3.29 -0.76
CA ASP A 170 -6.50 2.89 -0.96
C ASP A 170 -6.72 2.09 -2.26
N GLY A 171 -5.71 2.06 -3.15
CA GLY A 171 -5.69 1.24 -4.36
C GLY A 171 -5.57 -0.28 -4.13
N GLY A 172 -5.55 -0.75 -2.88
CA GLY A 172 -5.49 -2.18 -2.54
C GLY A 172 -4.11 -2.82 -2.73
N VAL A 173 -3.07 -1.98 -2.83
CA VAL A 173 -1.69 -2.38 -3.07
C VAL A 173 -0.92 -2.45 -1.76
N ILE A 174 -0.36 -3.62 -1.40
CA ILE A 174 0.54 -3.71 -0.24
C ILE A 174 1.91 -3.10 -0.60
N PRO A 175 2.44 -2.12 0.16
CA PRO A 175 3.74 -1.52 -0.11
C PRO A 175 4.86 -2.55 0.02
N VAL A 176 5.76 -2.63 -0.97
CA VAL A 176 7.03 -3.37 -0.84
C VAL A 176 8.15 -2.37 -0.57
N GLY A 177 8.95 -2.61 0.48
CA GLY A 177 9.90 -1.64 1.05
C GLY A 177 11.07 -1.19 0.15
N ARG A 178 11.05 -1.48 -1.16
CA ARG A 178 12.09 -1.09 -2.13
C ARG A 178 11.52 -0.51 -3.43
N GLY A 179 10.39 0.20 -3.38
CA GLY A 179 9.93 1.06 -4.49
C GLY A 179 9.40 0.31 -5.72
N GLY A 180 8.66 -0.78 -5.53
CA GLY A 180 7.93 -1.46 -6.60
C GLY A 180 6.47 -1.03 -6.67
N THR A 181 5.81 -1.22 -7.81
CA THR A 181 4.33 -1.19 -7.91
C THR A 181 3.82 -2.40 -7.13
N GLY A 182 3.44 -2.21 -5.87
CA GLY A 182 3.07 -3.33 -4.99
C GLY A 182 1.95 -4.22 -5.55
N VAL A 183 1.69 -5.34 -4.87
CA VAL A 183 0.71 -6.33 -5.34
C VAL A 183 -0.71 -5.84 -5.08
N LYS A 184 -1.52 -5.71 -6.14
CA LYS A 184 -2.87 -5.07 -6.18
C LYS A 184 -4.00 -5.79 -5.45
N SER A 185 -3.78 -7.00 -4.92
CA SER A 185 -4.86 -7.70 -4.22
C SER A 185 -4.36 -8.84 -3.34
N LEU A 186 -5.07 -9.06 -2.23
CA LEU A 186 -4.95 -10.28 -1.43
C LEU A 186 -5.54 -11.50 -2.17
N THR A 187 -6.49 -11.28 -3.10
CA THR A 187 -7.21 -12.31 -3.89
C THR A 187 -7.28 -12.00 -5.40
N GLY A 188 -7.21 -13.02 -6.27
CA GLY A 188 -7.15 -12.87 -7.73
C GLY A 188 -5.97 -13.68 -8.31
N SER A 189 -5.84 -13.74 -9.65
CA SER A 189 -4.86 -14.60 -10.35
C SER A 189 -3.39 -14.31 -9.99
N THR A 190 -3.10 -13.20 -9.31
CA THR A 190 -1.76 -12.80 -8.86
C THR A 190 -1.71 -12.35 -7.39
N GLY A 191 -2.70 -12.70 -6.57
CA GLY A 191 -2.78 -12.26 -5.17
C GLY A 191 -1.95 -13.12 -4.19
N LEU A 192 -1.61 -12.58 -3.01
CA LEU A 192 -0.80 -13.27 -1.99
C LEU A 192 -1.42 -14.60 -1.51
N ILE A 193 -2.75 -14.72 -1.53
CA ILE A 193 -3.45 -15.97 -1.22
C ILE A 193 -3.16 -17.04 -2.29
N HIS A 194 -2.99 -16.66 -3.55
CA HIS A 194 -2.53 -17.58 -4.59
C HIS A 194 -1.13 -18.10 -4.25
N SER A 195 -0.20 -17.22 -3.85
CA SER A 195 1.17 -17.63 -3.46
C SER A 195 1.23 -18.44 -2.16
N LEU A 196 0.32 -18.22 -1.21
CA LEU A 196 0.21 -19.01 0.03
C LEU A 196 -0.30 -20.42 -0.23
N PHE A 197 -1.20 -20.61 -1.21
CA PHE A 197 -1.70 -21.92 -1.65
C PHE A 197 -0.79 -22.61 -2.68
N ASP A 198 0.09 -21.87 -3.33
CA ASP A 198 1.18 -22.40 -4.17
C ASP A 198 2.29 -23.04 -3.31
N THR A 199 2.33 -22.73 -2.01
CA THR A 199 3.31 -23.29 -1.06
C THR A 199 2.73 -24.21 0.02
N SER A 200 1.65 -24.96 -0.30
CA SER A 200 0.96 -25.99 0.54
C SER A 200 -0.07 -25.42 1.56
N LEU A 201 -1.32 -25.87 1.65
CA LEU A 201 -1.80 -27.25 1.86
C LEU A 201 -3.28 -27.47 1.43
N PRO A 202 -3.68 -28.72 1.12
CA PRO A 202 -5.07 -29.13 0.94
C PRO A 202 -5.70 -29.54 2.30
N ASP A 203 -6.95 -29.12 2.55
CA ASP A 203 -8.02 -30.01 3.09
C ASP A 203 -9.38 -29.29 3.28
N ALA A 204 -9.86 -28.65 2.21
CA ALA A 204 -11.29 -28.42 2.05
C ALA A 204 -11.78 -29.06 0.76
N GLY A 205 -11.54 -30.37 0.59
CA GLY A 205 -12.26 -31.31 -0.29
C GLY A 205 -12.42 -30.98 -1.78
N TYR A 206 -11.83 -29.89 -2.25
CA TYR A 206 -11.89 -29.38 -3.61
C TYR A 206 -10.47 -29.03 -4.02
N ILE A 207 -9.98 -29.70 -5.05
CA ILE A 207 -8.68 -29.43 -5.64
C ILE A 207 -8.93 -28.51 -6.83
N PRO A 208 -8.45 -27.25 -6.82
CA PRO A 208 -8.48 -26.43 -8.02
C PRO A 208 -7.57 -27.08 -9.07
N VAL A 209 -8.13 -27.39 -10.25
CA VAL A 209 -7.37 -27.95 -11.36
C VAL A 209 -7.54 -27.03 -12.56
N PHE A 210 -6.45 -26.41 -12.99
CA PHE A 210 -6.40 -25.61 -14.20
C PHE A 210 -5.95 -26.51 -15.34
N THR A 211 -6.87 -26.93 -16.21
CA THR A 211 -6.50 -27.46 -17.52
C THR A 211 -6.93 -26.49 -18.59
N GLU A 212 -6.11 -26.36 -19.62
CA GLU A 212 -6.25 -25.40 -20.73
C GLU A 212 -7.62 -25.48 -21.44
N GLN A 213 -8.31 -26.62 -21.31
CA GLN A 213 -9.60 -26.87 -21.95
C GLN A 213 -10.80 -26.25 -21.21
N TRP A 214 -10.61 -25.74 -19.98
CA TRP A 214 -11.69 -25.28 -19.11
C TRP A 214 -11.32 -23.92 -18.52
N GLY A 215 -11.69 -22.86 -19.25
CA GLY A 215 -11.33 -21.48 -18.93
C GLY A 215 -11.53 -21.10 -17.46
N ASP A 216 -10.70 -20.14 -17.02
CA ASP A 216 -10.62 -19.55 -15.69
C ASP A 216 -11.91 -19.70 -14.86
N GLY A 217 -11.84 -20.48 -13.76
CA GLY A 217 -12.88 -20.53 -12.73
C GLY A 217 -13.78 -21.78 -12.70
N GLY A 218 -13.47 -22.83 -13.48
CA GLY A 218 -14.21 -24.09 -13.40
C GLY A 218 -13.88 -24.94 -12.15
N TYR A 219 -14.86 -25.19 -11.27
CA TYR A 219 -14.72 -26.13 -10.14
C TYR A 219 -15.10 -27.56 -10.55
N MET A 220 -14.24 -28.55 -10.26
CA MET A 220 -14.62 -29.96 -10.38
C MET A 220 -15.55 -30.38 -9.24
N ASN A 221 -16.74 -30.90 -9.57
CA ASN A 221 -17.58 -31.55 -8.57
C ASN A 221 -16.96 -32.90 -8.12
N LYS A 222 -17.38 -33.41 -6.97
CA LYS A 222 -16.81 -34.62 -6.32
C LYS A 222 -16.76 -35.83 -7.25
N GLN A 223 -17.73 -35.95 -8.15
CA GLN A 223 -17.87 -37.05 -9.09
C GLN A 223 -16.81 -36.99 -10.20
N THR A 224 -16.55 -35.78 -10.68
CA THR A 224 -15.55 -35.49 -11.73
C THR A 224 -14.13 -35.72 -11.22
N LEU A 225 -13.84 -35.32 -9.98
CA LEU A 225 -12.53 -35.56 -9.35
C LEU A 225 -12.25 -37.06 -9.17
N ARG A 226 -13.22 -37.84 -8.68
CA ARG A 226 -13.06 -39.30 -8.50
C ARG A 226 -12.76 -40.01 -9.82
N LYS A 227 -13.40 -39.57 -10.90
CA LYS A 227 -13.15 -40.09 -12.25
C LYS A 227 -11.72 -39.80 -12.72
N ALA A 228 -11.26 -38.57 -12.55
CA ALA A 228 -9.92 -38.15 -12.93
C ALA A 228 -8.80 -38.90 -12.17
N LEU A 229 -9.07 -39.28 -10.92
CA LEU A 229 -8.15 -40.07 -10.08
C LEU A 229 -8.25 -41.60 -10.32
N GLY A 230 -9.06 -42.06 -11.28
CA GLY A 230 -9.23 -43.49 -11.59
C GLY A 230 -10.09 -44.26 -10.59
N LEU A 231 -10.83 -43.58 -9.71
CA LEU A 231 -11.65 -44.16 -8.63
C LEU A 231 -13.14 -44.36 -9.02
N GLY A 232 -13.48 -44.17 -10.30
CA GLY A 232 -14.84 -44.27 -10.85
C GLY A 232 -15.72 -43.03 -10.60
N ASP A 233 -16.92 -43.00 -11.19
CA ASP A 233 -17.79 -41.80 -11.22
C ASP A 233 -19.19 -41.99 -10.59
N THR A 234 -19.42 -43.03 -9.78
CA THR A 234 -20.70 -43.20 -9.06
C THR A 234 -20.65 -42.63 -7.64
N LEU A 235 -21.68 -41.89 -7.22
CA LEU A 235 -21.88 -41.45 -5.84
C LEU A 235 -23.09 -42.18 -5.24
N GLY A 236 -22.92 -42.89 -4.12
CA GLY A 236 -24.05 -43.40 -3.31
C GLY A 236 -24.15 -44.92 -3.05
N ALA A 237 -23.18 -45.75 -3.45
CA ALA A 237 -23.10 -47.14 -2.98
C ALA A 237 -21.83 -47.36 -2.16
N LEU A 238 -21.95 -48.03 -1.01
CA LEU A 238 -20.79 -48.39 -0.18
C LEU A 238 -19.86 -49.31 -0.98
N PRO A 239 -18.59 -48.95 -1.19
CA PRO A 239 -17.67 -49.78 -1.94
C PRO A 239 -17.20 -50.94 -1.05
N ILE A 240 -17.24 -52.16 -1.56
CA ILE A 240 -16.34 -53.23 -1.10
C ILE A 240 -15.31 -53.42 -2.21
N ALA A 241 -14.05 -53.58 -1.81
CA ALA A 241 -12.90 -53.65 -2.70
C ALA A 241 -13.11 -54.64 -3.85
N ASN A 242 -12.73 -54.20 -5.06
CA ASN A 242 -12.63 -54.97 -6.30
C ASN A 242 -13.92 -55.25 -7.09
N GLY A 243 -14.69 -54.21 -7.41
CA GLY A 243 -15.27 -54.04 -8.76
C GLY A 243 -16.37 -55.02 -9.24
N GLY A 244 -17.05 -55.76 -8.37
CA GLY A 244 -18.19 -56.61 -8.77
C GLY A 244 -19.54 -55.88 -8.70
N THR A 245 -20.43 -56.12 -9.68
CA THR A 245 -21.86 -55.74 -9.60
C THR A 245 -22.57 -56.60 -8.54
N GLY A 246 -23.02 -55.95 -7.46
CA GLY A 246 -23.36 -56.56 -6.17
C GLY A 246 -24.59 -57.47 -6.09
N VAL A 247 -24.89 -57.88 -4.85
CA VAL A 247 -26.13 -58.57 -4.48
C VAL A 247 -27.03 -57.55 -3.78
N THR A 248 -28.19 -57.27 -4.35
CA THR A 248 -29.01 -56.07 -4.05
C THR A 248 -30.06 -56.26 -2.94
N SER A 249 -30.11 -57.42 -2.26
CA SER A 249 -31.01 -57.66 -1.12
C SER A 249 -30.58 -58.84 -0.24
N ASN A 250 -31.03 -58.88 1.03
CA ASN A 250 -30.79 -60.01 1.95
C ASN A 250 -31.33 -61.34 1.40
N ALA A 251 -32.43 -61.31 0.64
CA ALA A 251 -33.00 -62.48 -0.02
C ALA A 251 -32.04 -63.08 -1.05
N ALA A 252 -31.36 -62.24 -1.83
CA ALA A 252 -30.43 -62.69 -2.85
C ALA A 252 -29.10 -63.23 -2.27
N ILE A 253 -28.75 -62.87 -1.03
CA ILE A 253 -27.66 -63.53 -0.29
C ILE A 253 -28.09 -64.93 0.13
N ALA A 254 -29.28 -65.07 0.72
CA ALA A 254 -29.82 -66.36 1.14
C ALA A 254 -30.00 -67.34 -0.03
N LEU A 255 -30.34 -66.84 -1.23
CA LEU A 255 -30.45 -67.66 -2.44
C LEU A 255 -29.12 -68.32 -2.86
N LYS A 256 -27.96 -67.74 -2.53
CA LYS A 256 -26.66 -68.34 -2.83
C LYS A 256 -26.41 -69.63 -2.04
N SER A 257 -27.03 -69.78 -0.88
CA SER A 257 -26.98 -71.01 -0.08
C SER A 257 -27.74 -72.17 -0.71
N TYR A 258 -28.59 -71.89 -1.70
CA TYR A 258 -29.38 -72.88 -2.43
C TYR A 258 -29.02 -72.88 -3.92
N PRO A 259 -28.01 -73.65 -4.37
CA PRO A 259 -27.67 -73.73 -5.80
C PRO A 259 -28.81 -74.32 -6.65
N VAL A 260 -28.71 -74.21 -7.98
CA VAL A 260 -29.67 -74.87 -8.89
C VAL A 260 -29.69 -76.39 -8.60
N ASN A 261 -30.89 -76.97 -8.60
CA ASN A 261 -31.22 -78.33 -8.12
C ASN A 261 -31.19 -78.56 -6.60
N ALA A 262 -30.86 -77.54 -5.79
CA ALA A 262 -31.06 -77.64 -4.36
C ALA A 262 -32.55 -77.82 -4.02
N VAL A 263 -32.82 -78.57 -2.97
CA VAL A 263 -34.17 -78.86 -2.50
C VAL A 263 -34.41 -78.12 -1.19
N TYR A 264 -35.50 -77.38 -1.14
CA TYR A 264 -35.99 -76.68 0.04
C TYR A 264 -37.21 -77.40 0.61
N PHE A 265 -37.26 -77.53 1.94
CA PHE A 265 -38.32 -78.21 2.68
C PHE A 265 -39.05 -77.22 3.58
N SER A 266 -40.37 -77.22 3.55
CA SER A 266 -41.18 -76.34 4.40
C SER A 266 -42.48 -77.00 4.84
N ARG A 267 -42.96 -76.62 6.03
CA ARG A 267 -44.30 -77.00 6.51
C ARG A 267 -45.40 -76.06 6.00
N ALA A 268 -45.03 -74.93 5.39
CA ALA A 268 -45.95 -73.97 4.81
C ALA A 268 -45.98 -74.10 3.28
N ALA A 269 -47.17 -73.99 2.69
CA ALA A 269 -47.40 -74.05 1.24
C ALA A 269 -47.01 -72.74 0.52
N ALA A 270 -45.83 -72.19 0.83
CA ALA A 270 -45.35 -70.93 0.26
C ALA A 270 -44.14 -71.19 -0.64
N ASN A 271 -44.22 -70.71 -1.89
CA ASN A 271 -43.12 -70.84 -2.85
C ASN A 271 -41.88 -70.06 -2.34
N PRO A 272 -40.69 -70.69 -2.26
CA PRO A 272 -39.46 -70.07 -1.76
C PRO A 272 -39.01 -68.84 -2.56
N ALA A 273 -39.49 -68.68 -3.79
CA ALA A 273 -39.24 -67.48 -4.59
C ALA A 273 -39.62 -66.19 -3.86
N SER A 274 -40.65 -66.22 -3.01
CA SER A 274 -41.06 -65.04 -2.22
C SER A 274 -40.11 -64.71 -1.06
N LEU A 275 -39.32 -65.69 -0.60
CA LEU A 275 -38.40 -65.54 0.53
C LEU A 275 -36.96 -65.27 0.08
N PHE A 276 -36.54 -65.96 -0.98
CA PHE A 276 -35.15 -65.94 -1.44
C PHE A 276 -35.00 -65.39 -2.87
N GLY A 277 -36.10 -65.22 -3.62
CA GLY A 277 -36.03 -65.00 -5.06
C GLY A 277 -35.73 -66.29 -5.83
N GLY A 278 -35.43 -66.18 -7.13
CA GLY A 278 -35.12 -67.32 -8.00
C GLY A 278 -36.36 -68.10 -8.45
N THR A 279 -36.15 -69.16 -9.25
CA THR A 279 -37.23 -69.98 -9.84
C THR A 279 -37.27 -71.36 -9.21
N TRP A 280 -38.43 -71.75 -8.70
CA TRP A 280 -38.62 -72.97 -7.92
C TRP A 280 -39.83 -73.76 -8.42
N VAL A 281 -39.69 -75.07 -8.51
CA VAL A 281 -40.75 -76.01 -8.91
C VAL A 281 -41.06 -76.94 -7.75
N GLU A 282 -42.35 -77.11 -7.45
CA GLU A 282 -42.80 -78.03 -6.40
C GLU A 282 -42.63 -79.48 -6.84
N ILE A 283 -42.14 -80.32 -5.92
CA ILE A 283 -42.00 -81.77 -6.11
C ILE A 283 -43.26 -82.44 -5.56
N THR A 284 -44.12 -82.94 -6.44
CA THR A 284 -45.46 -83.47 -6.08
C THR A 284 -45.56 -85.00 -6.09
N ASP A 285 -44.51 -85.69 -6.55
CA ASP A 285 -44.47 -87.14 -6.80
C ASP A 285 -44.02 -87.97 -5.59
N THR A 286 -43.72 -87.33 -4.46
CA THR A 286 -43.24 -88.02 -3.26
C THR A 286 -44.36 -88.33 -2.27
N LYS A 287 -44.82 -89.58 -2.25
CA LYS A 287 -45.87 -90.09 -1.32
C LYS A 287 -45.42 -90.36 0.13
N LEU A 288 -44.32 -89.76 0.61
CA LEU A 288 -43.68 -90.26 1.83
C LEU A 288 -43.41 -89.27 2.96
N PHE A 289 -43.93 -88.04 2.92
CA PHE A 289 -43.74 -87.12 4.04
C PHE A 289 -45.04 -86.42 4.44
N LEU A 290 -45.42 -86.64 5.70
CA LEU A 290 -46.60 -86.14 6.41
C LEU A 290 -46.70 -84.61 6.35
N GLY A 291 -47.29 -84.05 5.29
CA GLY A 291 -47.67 -82.63 5.20
C GLY A 291 -46.51 -81.64 5.03
N ILE A 292 -45.37 -82.06 4.47
CA ILE A 292 -44.23 -81.19 4.15
C ILE A 292 -44.21 -80.90 2.65
N TYR A 293 -44.10 -79.63 2.29
CA TYR A 293 -43.94 -79.15 0.92
C TYR A 293 -42.47 -79.10 0.53
N MET A 294 -42.16 -79.54 -0.69
CA MET A 294 -40.80 -79.63 -1.21
C MET A 294 -40.68 -78.87 -2.53
N TYR A 295 -39.65 -78.05 -2.65
CA TYR A 295 -39.39 -77.26 -3.86
C TYR A 295 -37.96 -77.47 -4.34
N ARG A 296 -37.79 -77.71 -5.64
CA ARG A 296 -36.47 -77.76 -6.30
C ARG A 296 -36.19 -76.44 -6.99
N ARG A 297 -35.01 -75.88 -6.78
CA ARG A 297 -34.56 -74.71 -7.54
C ARG A 297 -34.24 -75.11 -8.97
N THR A 298 -34.72 -74.34 -9.94
CA THR A 298 -34.51 -74.58 -11.38
C THR A 298 -33.69 -73.49 -12.06
N ALA A 299 -33.71 -72.26 -11.53
CA ALA A 299 -32.87 -71.14 -11.96
C ALA A 299 -32.64 -70.16 -10.81
#